data_AF-A0A3B9TVL1-F1
#
_entry.id   AF-A0A3B9TVL1-F1
#
_cell.length_a   1.000
_cell.length_b   1.000
_cell.length_c   1.000
_cell.angle_alpha   90.00
_cell.angle_beta   90.00
_cell.angle_gamma   90.00
#
_symmetry.space_group_name_H-M   'P 1'
#
loop_
_entity.id
_entity.type
_entity.pdbx_description
1 polymer ?
#
loop_
_entity_poly.entity_id
_entity_poly.type
_entity_poly.pdbx_seq_one_letter_code
_entity_poly.pdbx_strand_id
1 'polypeptide(L)'
;LARMSCLSSTYAEMTAMVMQAADRLCDGRVVAVHEGGYSEAYVPFCGHRVVEGLAGIESELADPFLPKFIEQQPTADHVAWQCAAIDRMAGDLGL
;
A
#
# COMPACT_ATOMS: atom_id res chain seq x y z
N LEU A 1 14.28 8.65 1.29
CA LEU A 1 15.23 7.81 0.51
C LEU A 1 14.64 7.23 -0.79
N ALA A 2 13.38 7.50 -1.15
CA ALA A 2 12.74 7.04 -2.40
C ALA A 2 11.93 8.17 -3.06
N ARG A 3 11.45 7.97 -4.30
CA ARG A 3 10.68 8.97 -5.10
C ARG A 3 9.23 8.54 -5.40
N MET A 4 8.68 7.60 -4.62
CA MET A 4 7.32 7.10 -4.78
C MET A 4 6.30 7.99 -4.03
N SER A 5 5.01 7.85 -4.36
CA SER A 5 3.91 8.64 -3.78
C SER A 5 2.85 7.78 -3.08
N CYS A 6 3.25 6.66 -2.46
CA CYS A 6 2.33 5.79 -1.71
C CYS A 6 1.77 6.50 -0.47
N LEU A 7 0.49 6.28 -0.20
CA LEU A 7 -0.28 6.86 0.89
C LEU A 7 -0.47 5.85 2.02
N SER A 8 -0.88 6.30 3.22
CA SER A 8 -1.31 5.39 4.29
C SER A 8 -2.43 4.45 3.82
N SER A 9 -3.37 4.94 2.99
CA SER A 9 -4.41 4.12 2.35
C SER A 9 -3.86 3.09 1.37
N THR A 10 -2.76 3.38 0.66
CA THR A 10 -2.07 2.40 -0.21
C THR A 10 -1.59 1.19 0.61
N TYR A 11 -1.01 1.44 1.78
CA TYR A 11 -0.56 0.35 2.67
C TYR A 11 -1.73 -0.43 3.27
N ALA A 12 -2.86 0.23 3.56
CA ALA A 12 -4.09 -0.45 3.97
C ALA A 12 -4.59 -1.42 2.88
N GLU A 13 -4.70 -0.93 1.64
CA GLU A 13 -5.17 -1.71 0.49
C GLU A 13 -4.24 -2.88 0.17
N MET A 14 -2.93 -2.66 0.17
CA MET A 14 -1.94 -3.74 0.00
C MET A 14 -2.05 -4.81 1.09
N THR A 15 -2.25 -4.40 2.34
CA THR A 15 -2.44 -5.34 3.46
C THR A 15 -3.70 -6.17 3.25
N ALA A 16 -4.82 -5.53 2.87
CA ALA A 16 -6.07 -6.23 2.59
C ALA A 16 -5.93 -7.24 1.43
N MET A 17 -5.25 -6.87 0.33
CA MET A 17 -4.98 -7.78 -0.79
C MET A 17 -4.16 -9.00 -0.36
N VAL A 18 -3.14 -8.81 0.47
CA VAL A 18 -2.31 -9.91 1.00
C VAL A 18 -3.12 -10.81 1.93
N MET A 19 -3.94 -10.24 2.82
CA MET A 19 -4.80 -11.03 3.71
C MET A 19 -5.82 -11.86 2.91
N GLN A 20 -6.47 -11.27 1.91
CA GLN A 20 -7.38 -12.00 1.02
C GLN A 20 -6.68 -13.13 0.23
N ALA A 21 -5.42 -12.93 -0.14
CA ALA A 21 -4.62 -14.00 -0.74
C ALA A 21 -4.30 -15.09 0.29
N ALA A 22 -3.94 -14.71 1.52
CA ALA A 22 -3.62 -15.64 2.59
C ALA A 22 -4.82 -16.50 3.02
N ASP A 23 -6.02 -15.92 3.08
CA ASP A 23 -7.25 -16.67 3.34
C ASP A 23 -7.46 -17.79 2.30
N ARG A 24 -7.14 -17.51 1.03
CA ARG A 24 -7.30 -18.48 -0.07
C ARG A 24 -6.17 -19.50 -0.17
N LEU A 25 -4.96 -19.14 0.24
CA LEU A 25 -3.74 -19.89 -0.11
C LEU A 25 -3.02 -20.50 1.10
N CYS A 26 -3.21 -19.97 2.30
CA CYS A 26 -2.48 -20.39 3.50
C CYS A 26 -3.28 -20.21 4.80
N ASP A 27 -4.59 -20.48 4.77
CA ASP A 27 -5.51 -20.43 5.92
C ASP A 27 -5.38 -19.15 6.76
N GLY A 28 -5.27 -18.01 6.09
CA GLY A 28 -5.19 -16.68 6.73
C GLY A 28 -3.85 -16.38 7.43
N ARG A 29 -2.82 -17.22 7.25
CA ARG A 29 -1.51 -17.00 7.90
C ARG A 29 -0.73 -15.90 7.18
N VAL A 30 -0.60 -14.74 7.83
CA VAL A 30 0.21 -13.60 7.38
C VAL A 30 1.19 -13.20 8.48
N VAL A 31 2.43 -12.89 8.09
CA VAL A 31 3.42 -12.23 8.95
C VAL A 31 3.96 -11.02 8.20
N ALA A 32 3.89 -9.85 8.82
CA ALA A 32 4.54 -8.64 8.33
C ALA A 32 5.83 -8.38 9.13
N VAL A 33 6.94 -8.17 8.42
CA VAL A 33 8.25 -7.83 9.01
C VAL A 33 8.59 -6.40 8.61
N HIS A 34 8.84 -5.54 9.59
CA HIS A 34 9.15 -4.13 9.34
C HIS A 34 10.58 -3.98 8.82
N GLU A 35 10.74 -3.22 7.74
CA GLU A 35 12.02 -3.01 7.05
C GLU A 35 12.42 -1.53 7.11
N GLY A 36 12.32 -0.82 5.97
CA GLY A 36 12.60 0.60 5.88
C GLY A 36 11.41 1.49 6.21
N GLY A 37 11.68 2.78 6.35
CA GLY A 37 10.69 3.78 6.72
C GLY A 37 11.42 4.95 7.35
N TYR A 38 11.66 6.00 6.57
CA TYR A 38 12.60 7.06 6.96
C TYR A 38 11.95 8.44 7.06
N SER A 39 10.63 8.52 6.94
CA SER A 39 9.89 9.73 7.28
C SER A 39 9.36 9.56 8.70
N GLU A 40 10.04 10.16 9.67
CA GLU A 40 9.61 10.14 11.07
C GLU A 40 8.16 10.62 11.23
N ALA A 41 7.76 11.60 10.43
CA ALA A 41 6.42 12.18 10.48
C ALA A 41 5.33 11.30 9.84
N TYR A 42 5.64 10.52 8.78
CA TYR A 42 4.61 9.84 7.98
C TYR A 42 4.56 8.32 8.15
N VAL A 43 5.69 7.68 8.46
CA VAL A 43 5.77 6.24 8.71
C VAL A 43 4.77 5.74 9.76
N PRO A 44 4.51 6.47 10.87
CA PRO A 44 3.53 6.02 11.87
C PRO A 44 2.14 5.75 11.30
N PHE A 45 1.64 6.60 10.38
CA PHE A 45 0.32 6.44 9.79
C PHE A 45 0.27 5.26 8.80
N CYS A 46 1.32 5.10 7.98
CA CYS A 46 1.42 3.97 7.05
C CYS A 46 1.52 2.63 7.81
N GLY A 47 2.38 2.55 8.82
CA GLY A 47 2.54 1.35 9.63
C GLY A 47 1.28 1.02 10.42
N HIS A 48 0.59 2.03 10.97
CA HIS A 48 -0.67 1.83 11.68
C HIS A 48 -1.75 1.21 10.79
N ARG A 49 -1.87 1.63 9.53
CA ARG A 49 -2.83 1.03 8.58
C ARG A 49 -2.55 -0.44 8.28
N VAL A 50 -1.29 -0.86 8.29
CA VAL A 50 -0.92 -2.29 8.19
C VAL A 50 -1.37 -3.03 9.45
N VAL A 51 -1.10 -2.48 10.63
CA VAL A 51 -1.48 -3.10 11.91
C VAL A 51 -3.00 -3.22 12.07
N GLU A 52 -3.76 -2.18 11.70
CA GLU A 52 -5.23 -2.22 11.68
C GLU A 52 -5.76 -3.35 10.80
N GLY A 53 -5.24 -3.45 9.57
CA GLY A 53 -5.61 -4.52 8.64
C GLY A 53 -5.36 -5.89 9.26
N LEU A 54 -4.14 -6.13 9.77
CA LEU A 54 -3.77 -7.42 10.39
C LEU A 54 -4.60 -7.74 11.65
N ALA A 55 -4.98 -6.72 12.42
CA ALA A 55 -5.79 -6.88 13.62
C ALA A 55 -7.30 -6.99 13.33
N GLY A 56 -7.74 -6.69 12.09
CA GLY A 56 -9.15 -6.68 11.71
C GLY A 56 -9.96 -5.60 12.44
N ILE A 57 -9.34 -4.46 12.73
CA ILE A 57 -9.98 -3.33 13.43
C ILE A 57 -9.92 -2.05 12.61
N GLU A 58 -10.83 -1.13 12.91
CA GLU A 58 -10.75 0.26 12.49
C GLU A 58 -10.62 1.14 13.73
N SER A 59 -9.61 2.02 13.76
CA SER A 59 -9.45 3.03 14.82
C SER A 59 -9.88 4.41 14.34
N GLU A 60 -9.95 5.35 15.27
CA GLU A 60 -10.24 6.76 15.01
C GLU A 60 -9.01 7.53 14.49
N LEU A 61 -7.87 6.87 14.26
CA LEU A 61 -6.66 7.54 13.77
C LEU A 61 -6.89 8.12 12.37
N ALA A 62 -6.88 9.44 12.28
CA ALA A 62 -6.89 10.17 11.01
C ALA A 62 -5.45 10.47 10.56
N ASP A 63 -5.16 10.22 9.29
CA ASP A 63 -3.92 10.67 8.66
C ASP A 63 -4.07 12.16 8.25
N PRO A 64 -3.37 13.09 8.91
CA PRO A 64 -3.52 14.52 8.63
C PRO A 64 -2.88 14.94 7.29
N PHE A 65 -2.01 14.12 6.71
CA PHE A 65 -1.33 14.42 5.45
C PHE A 65 -2.09 13.90 4.23
N LEU A 66 -2.95 12.89 4.43
CA LEU A 66 -3.64 12.19 3.36
C LEU A 66 -4.37 13.11 2.37
N PRO A 67 -5.18 14.11 2.81
CA PRO A 67 -5.88 14.99 1.86
C PRO A 67 -4.91 15.68 0.91
N LYS A 68 -3.77 16.16 1.44
CA LYS A 68 -2.79 16.87 0.63
C LYS A 68 -2.02 15.93 -0.30
N PHE A 69 -1.70 14.73 0.15
CA PHE A 69 -0.95 13.77 -0.66
C PHE A 69 -1.81 13.14 -1.77
N ILE A 70 -3.14 13.11 -1.62
CA ILE A 70 -4.07 12.75 -2.70
C ILE A 70 -3.98 13.77 -3.85
N GLU A 71 -3.93 15.07 -3.54
CA GLU A 71 -3.78 16.12 -4.57
C GLU A 71 -2.45 16.03 -5.35
N GLN A 72 -1.47 15.31 -4.82
CA GLN A 72 -0.13 15.16 -5.39
C GLN A 72 0.03 13.86 -6.21
N GLN A 73 -1.04 13.08 -6.36
CA GLN A 73 -0.97 11.86 -7.15
C GLN A 73 -0.69 12.14 -8.63
N PRO A 74 -0.06 11.18 -9.34
CA PRO A 74 0.22 11.33 -10.76
C PRO A 74 -1.02 11.65 -11.60
N THR A 75 -0.81 12.37 -12.70
CA THR A 75 -1.88 12.61 -13.69
C THR A 75 -2.33 11.30 -14.33
N ALA A 76 -3.53 11.31 -14.93
CA ALA A 76 -4.09 10.16 -15.62
C ALA A 76 -3.14 9.59 -16.70
N ASP A 77 -2.46 10.44 -17.46
CA ASP A 77 -1.50 10.01 -18.49
C ASP A 77 -0.31 9.26 -17.89
N HIS A 78 0.22 9.72 -16.76
CA HIS A 78 1.32 9.05 -16.09
C HIS A 78 0.86 7.71 -15.49
N VAL A 79 -0.34 7.65 -14.91
CA VAL A 79 -0.93 6.40 -14.43
C VAL A 79 -1.09 5.39 -15.58
N ALA A 80 -1.68 5.82 -16.70
CA ALA A 80 -1.89 4.96 -17.86
C ALA A 80 -0.56 4.41 -18.41
N TRP A 81 0.48 5.25 -18.46
CA TRP A 81 1.81 4.81 -18.86
C TRP A 81 2.40 3.77 -17.90
N GLN A 82 2.29 3.99 -16.59
CA GLN A 82 2.80 3.06 -15.57
C GLN A 82 2.05 1.71 -15.60
N CYS A 83 0.72 1.74 -15.74
CA CYS A 83 -0.10 0.53 -15.90
C CYS A 83 0.32 -0.25 -17.14
N ALA A 84 0.47 0.41 -18.29
CA ALA A 84 0.92 -0.25 -19.51
C ALA A 84 2.33 -0.86 -19.38
N ALA A 85 3.21 -0.26 -18.56
CA ALA A 85 4.51 -0.86 -18.25
C ALA A 85 4.38 -2.12 -17.39
N ILE A 86 3.48 -2.12 -16.41
CA ILE A 86 3.17 -3.30 -15.59
C ILE A 86 2.56 -4.41 -16.44
N ASP A 87 1.62 -4.10 -17.35
CA ASP A 87 1.01 -5.08 -18.24
C ASP A 87 2.04 -5.75 -19.15
N ARG A 88 3.02 -4.99 -19.66
CA ARG A 88 4.13 -5.57 -20.44
C ARG A 88 4.97 -6.52 -19.60
N MET A 89 5.32 -6.13 -18.36
CA MET A 89 6.08 -7.00 -17.45
C MET A 89 5.31 -8.28 -17.10
N ALA A 90 3.98 -8.19 -16.92
CA ALA A 90 3.14 -9.36 -16.70
C ALA A 90 3.17 -10.31 -17.90
N GLY A 91 3.03 -9.77 -19.12
CA GLY A 91 3.13 -10.54 -20.36
C GLY A 91 4.49 -11.23 -20.53
N ASP A 92 5.60 -10.55 -20.22
CA ASP A 92 6.96 -11.11 -20.26
C ASP A 92 7.14 -12.26 -19.25
N LEU A 93 6.40 -12.24 -18.14
CA LEU A 93 6.40 -13.28 -17.11
C LEU A 93 5.36 -14.39 -17.35
N GLY A 94 4.50 -14.25 -18.37
CA GLY A 94 3.41 -15.19 -18.65
C GLY A 94 2.30 -15.21 -17.61
N LEU A 95 2.09 -14.09 -16.91
CA LEU A 95 1.02 -13.88 -15.92
C LEU A 95 -0.24 -13.30 -16.57
#